data_AF-A0A1U8D4R8-F1
#
_entry.id   AF-A0A1U8D4R8-F1
#
_cell.length_a   1.000
_cell.length_b   1.000
_cell.length_c   1.000
_cell.angle_alpha   90.00
_cell.angle_beta   90.00
_cell.angle_gamma   90.00
#
_symmetry.space_group_name_H-M   'P 1'
#
loop_
_entity.id
_entity.type
_entity.pdbx_description
1 polymer ?
#
loop_
_entity_poly.entity_id
_entity_poly.type
_entity_poly.pdbx_seq_one_letter_code
_entity_poly.pdbx_strand_id
1 'polypeptide(L)' 'MARCAAAHPIVRKIRHECAASFTAFEQCLAENQAAVVNCTEHVNRFLLCAEQVKLAT' A
#
# COMPACT_ATOMS: atom_id res chain seq x y z
N MET A 1 -8.88 -11.51 -12.76
CA MET A 1 -9.94 -10.47 -12.83
C MET A 1 -9.77 -9.47 -11.68
N ALA A 2 -9.07 -8.34 -11.89
CA ALA A 2 -8.92 -7.27 -10.88
C ALA A 2 -9.27 -5.86 -11.39
N ARG A 3 -9.97 -5.77 -12.54
CA ARG A 3 -10.22 -4.49 -13.22
C ARG A 3 -11.17 -3.56 -12.46
N CYS A 4 -12.13 -4.09 -11.69
CA CYS A 4 -13.11 -3.25 -11.00
C CYS A 4 -12.50 -2.44 -9.85
N ALA A 5 -11.71 -3.07 -8.97
CA ALA A 5 -11.09 -2.36 -7.86
C ALA A 5 -9.98 -1.40 -8.33
N ALA A 6 -9.14 -1.82 -9.28
CA ALA A 6 -8.03 -0.99 -9.76
C ALA A 6 -8.47 0.26 -10.56
N ALA A 7 -9.67 0.24 -11.17
CA ALA A 7 -10.21 1.37 -11.91
C ALA A 7 -10.90 2.41 -11.01
N HIS A 8 -11.22 2.07 -9.76
CA HIS A 8 -11.92 2.98 -8.87
C HIS A 8 -11.04 4.22 -8.58
N PRO A 9 -11.57 5.46 -8.71
CA PRO A 9 -10.79 6.68 -8.55
C PRO A 9 -10.02 6.74 -7.22
N ILE A 10 -10.68 6.34 -6.12
CA ILE A 10 -10.05 6.26 -4.80
C ILE A 10 -8.84 5.31 -4.78
N VAL A 11 -8.94 4.15 -5.45
CA VAL A 11 -7.87 3.14 -5.47
C VAL A 11 -6.69 3.64 -6.30
N ARG A 12 -6.94 4.36 -7.40
CA ARG A 12 -5.89 5.00 -8.18
C ARG A 12 -5.17 6.08 -7.36
N LYS A 13 -5.92 6.89 -6.60
CA LYS A 13 -5.38 7.97 -5.77
C LYS A 13 -4.54 7.41 -4.63
N ILE A 14 -5.05 6.41 -3.89
CA ILE A 14 -4.30 5.70 -2.84
C ILE A 14 -3.02 5.08 -3.41
N ARG A 15 -3.08 4.41 -4.56
CA ARG A 15 -1.87 3.84 -5.19
C ARG A 15 -0.83 4.88 -5.56
N HIS A 16 -1.25 6.08 -5.95
CA HIS A 16 -0.34 7.14 -6.35
C HIS A 16 0.26 7.86 -5.13
N GLU A 17 -0.58 8.28 -4.19
CA GLU A 17 -0.15 9.03 -3.00
C GLU A 17 0.59 8.15 -1.99
N CYS A 18 0.18 6.89 -1.84
CA CYS A 18 0.79 5.95 -0.89
C CYS A 18 1.83 5.01 -1.55
N ALA A 19 2.26 5.32 -2.78
CA ALA A 19 3.21 4.50 -3.52
C ALA A 19 4.50 4.24 -2.73
N ALA A 20 5.02 5.27 -2.04
CA ALA A 20 6.28 5.16 -1.31
C ALA A 20 6.24 4.10 -0.20
N SER A 21 5.14 4.03 0.57
CA SER A 21 4.98 3.01 1.62
C SER A 21 4.83 1.61 1.04
N PHE A 22 4.16 1.49 -0.11
CA PHE A 22 4.01 0.22 -0.81
C PHE A 22 5.34 -0.29 -1.37
N THR A 23 6.13 0.58 -2.00
CA THR A 23 7.48 0.23 -2.49
C THR A 23 8.39 -0.20 -1.35
N ALA A 24 8.34 0.46 -0.19
CA ALA A 24 9.13 0.06 0.98
C ALA A 24 8.73 -1.33 1.51
N PHE A 25 7.43 -1.65 1.48
CA PHE A 25 6.95 -2.99 1.79
C PHE A 25 7.50 -4.03 0.81
N GLU A 26 7.44 -3.76 -0.50
CA GLU A 26 7.97 -4.68 -1.52
C GLU A 26 9.48 -4.89 -1.39
N GLN A 27 10.24 -3.84 -1.08
CA GLN A 27 11.68 -3.94 -0.80
C GLN A 27 11.97 -4.80 0.42
N CYS A 28 11.28 -4.56 1.54
CA CYS A 28 11.43 -5.37 2.74
C CYS A 28 11.06 -6.84 2.46
N LEU A 29 9.98 -7.08 1.69
CA LEU A 29 9.53 -8.41 1.32
C LEU A 29 10.55 -9.14 0.44
N ALA A 30 11.19 -8.44 -0.50
CA ALA A 30 12.22 -9.02 -1.37
C ALA A 30 13.39 -9.59 -0.56
N GLU A 31 13.76 -8.90 0.53
CA GLU A 31 14.82 -9.32 1.46
C GLU A 31 14.34 -10.35 2.51
N ASN A 32 13.05 -10.30 2.89
CA ASN A 32 12.48 -11.06 4.00
C ASN A 32 11.31 -11.98 3.57
N GLN A 33 11.46 -12.69 2.45
CA GLN A 33 10.38 -13.54 1.88
C GLN A 33 9.86 -14.60 2.88
N ALA A 34 10.74 -15.12 3.75
CA ALA A 34 10.39 -16.09 4.78
C ALA A 34 9.82 -15.47 6.07
N ALA A 35 9.92 -14.15 6.23
CA ALA A 35 9.58 -13.42 7.45
C ALA A 35 8.81 -12.13 7.13
N VAL A 36 7.68 -12.28 6.44
CA VAL A 36 6.77 -11.18 6.07
C VAL A 36 6.34 -10.34 7.29
N VAL A 37 6.31 -10.96 8.47
CA VAL A 37 5.99 -10.30 9.75
C VAL A 37 6.95 -9.13 10.06
N ASN A 38 8.21 -9.20 9.61
CA ASN A 38 9.18 -8.11 9.77
C ASN A 38 8.80 -6.86 8.97
N CYS A 39 8.02 -7.03 7.90
CA CYS A 39 7.60 -5.94 7.02
C CYS A 39 6.23 -5.35 7.39
N THR A 40 5.62 -5.80 8.49
CA THR A 40 4.28 -5.36 8.94
C THR A 40 4.22 -3.84 9.16
N GLU A 41 5.32 -3.22 9.57
CA GLU A 41 5.41 -1.77 9.72
C GLU A 41 5.12 -1.03 8.40
N HIS A 42 5.68 -1.49 7.28
CA HIS A 42 5.46 -0.87 5.98
C HIS A 42 4.00 -1.00 5.50
N VAL A 43 3.36 -2.13 5.80
CA VAL A 43 1.93 -2.34 5.55
C VAL A 43 1.09 -1.38 6.39
N ASN A 44 1.39 -1.24 7.69
CA ASN A 44 0.68 -0.29 8.56
C ASN A 44 0.82 1.15 8.08
N ARG A 45 2.01 1.58 7.64
CA ARG A 45 2.22 2.90 7.04
C ARG A 45 1.38 3.10 5.77
N PHE A 46 1.31 2.08 4.92
CA PHE A 46 0.46 2.12 3.73
C PHE A 46 -1.03 2.25 4.09
N LEU A 47 -1.50 1.50 5.09
CA LEU A 47 -2.89 1.57 5.56
C LEU A 47 -3.25 2.95 6.12
N LEU A 48 -2.37 3.55 6.95
CA LEU A 48 -2.57 4.89 7.48
C LEU A 48 -2.65 5.94 6.36
N CYS A 49 -1.77 5.84 5.36
CA CYS A 49 -1.84 6.72 4.20
C CYS A 49 -3.15 6.52 3.41
N ALA A 50 -3.55 5.27 3.17
CA ALA A 50 -4.80 4.97 2.46
C ALA A 50 -6.03 5.54 3.20
N GLU A 51 -6.03 5.49 4.53
CA GLU A 51 -7.07 6.08 5.36
C GLU A 51 -7.09 7.61 5.27
N GLN A 52 -5.93 8.26 5.28
CA GLN A 52 -5.83 9.71 5.07
C GLN A 52 -6.34 10.15 3.69
N VAL A 53 -5.96 9.45 2.62
CA VAL A 53 -6.45 9.73 1.25
C VAL A 53 -7.95 9.54 1.15
N LYS A 54 -8.50 8.53 1.84
CA LYS A 54 -9.94 8.28 1.91
C LYS A 54 -10.68 9.40 2.65
N LEU A 55 -10.12 9.95 3.71
CA LEU A 55 -10.72 11.06 4.47
C LEU A 55 -10.61 12.41 3.74
N ALA A 56 -9.62 12.58 2.88
CA ALA A 56 -9.38 13.80 2.10
C ALA A 56 -10.09 13.83 0.73
N THR A 57 -10.96 12.87 0.44
CA THR A 57 -11.72 12.75 -0.82
C THR A 57 -13.20 12.69 -0.55
#